data_AF-A0AA35XM82-F1
#
_entry.id   AF-A0AA35XM82-F1
#
_cell.length_a   1.000
_cell.length_b   1.000
_cell.length_c   1.000
_cell.angle_alpha   90.00
_cell.angle_beta   90.00
_cell.angle_gamma   90.00
#
_symmetry.space_group_name_H-M   'P 1'
#
loop_
_entity.id
_entity.type
_entity.pdbx_description
1 polymer ?
#
loop_
_entity_poly.entity_id
_entity_poly.type
_entity_poly.pdbx_seq_one_letter_code
_entity_poly.pdbx_strand_id
1 'polypeptide(L)'
;DNGIADSLSRSQFHRCRRRPHPHPCLQDRLLTRKLEHLQTLGIAPSTRRTYQAGVHHYQQFCRLYDLSPWPASELTLRYFCTHAYKTLSHATILVYLAAIRHHHLQLGHTDPLVQRPLLAYLCKGIKRHQGTKGRVRLPLSAAKLAELQQHLGHLHLPSVDKIAVWAALSLG
;
A
#
# COMPACT_ATOMS: atom_id res chain seq x y z
N ASP A 1 -27.17 -50.32 -1.50
CA ASP A 1 -27.74 -49.34 -2.44
C ASP A 1 -27.62 -47.92 -1.90
N ASN A 2 -26.57 -47.21 -2.31
CA ASN A 2 -26.44 -45.76 -2.14
C ASN A 2 -26.38 -45.18 -3.55
N GLY A 3 -27.41 -44.45 -3.95
CA GLY A 3 -27.55 -43.93 -5.30
C GLY A 3 -28.47 -42.70 -5.38
N ILE A 4 -27.81 -41.53 -5.41
CA ILE A 4 -28.09 -40.35 -6.24
C ILE A 4 -29.31 -39.45 -5.89
N ALA A 5 -28.96 -38.19 -5.55
CA ALA A 5 -29.59 -36.87 -5.83
C ALA A 5 -31.10 -36.71 -5.56
N ASP A 6 -31.62 -35.57 -5.10
CA ASP A 6 -31.36 -34.20 -5.52
C ASP A 6 -32.08 -33.23 -4.56
N SER A 7 -31.80 -31.94 -4.74
CA SER A 7 -32.65 -30.79 -4.41
C SER A 7 -32.59 -30.20 -2.99
N LEU A 8 -31.72 -29.18 -2.89
CA LEU A 8 -32.10 -27.80 -2.56
C LEU A 8 -33.28 -27.64 -1.59
N SER A 9 -32.98 -27.30 -0.33
CA SER A 9 -33.87 -26.47 0.45
C SER A 9 -33.14 -25.49 1.36
N ARG A 10 -33.32 -24.21 1.00
CA ARG A 10 -33.66 -23.11 1.91
C ARG A 10 -32.54 -22.60 2.83
N SER A 11 -31.46 -22.11 2.21
CA SER A 11 -30.71 -20.99 2.78
C SER A 11 -31.46 -19.67 2.55
N GLN A 12 -32.58 -19.50 3.24
CA GLN A 12 -33.20 -18.18 3.45
C GLN A 12 -32.34 -17.38 4.43
N PHE A 13 -31.19 -16.88 3.97
CA PHE A 13 -30.54 -15.77 4.67
C PHE A 13 -31.33 -14.51 4.36
N HIS A 14 -32.31 -14.26 5.23
CA HIS A 14 -33.06 -13.03 5.31
C HIS A 14 -32.12 -11.82 5.24
N ARG A 15 -32.36 -10.98 4.22
CA ARG A 15 -31.87 -9.62 4.11
C ARG A 15 -32.31 -8.81 5.34
N CYS A 16 -31.49 -8.77 6.38
CA CYS A 16 -31.53 -7.64 7.32
C CYS A 16 -30.82 -6.46 6.66
N ARG A 17 -31.58 -5.67 5.86
CA ARG A 17 -31.23 -4.27 5.58
C ARG A 17 -31.27 -3.51 6.91
N ARG A 18 -30.16 -3.51 7.64
CA ARG A 18 -29.98 -2.56 8.75
C ARG A 18 -29.87 -1.18 8.11
N ARG A 19 -30.93 -0.37 8.28
CA ARG A 19 -30.89 1.06 8.00
C ARG A 19 -29.76 1.66 8.83
N PRO A 20 -28.90 2.54 8.28
CA PRO A 20 -28.04 3.35 9.13
C PRO A 20 -28.96 4.22 9.98
N HIS A 21 -28.96 4.00 11.29
CA HIS A 21 -29.57 4.96 12.19
C HIS A 21 -28.80 6.29 12.02
N PRO A 22 -29.49 7.44 11.86
CA PRO A 22 -28.82 8.73 11.93
C PRO A 22 -28.25 8.85 13.34
N HIS A 23 -26.95 8.63 13.47
CA HIS A 23 -26.27 8.86 14.74
C HIS A 23 -26.52 10.33 15.13
N PRO A 24 -26.89 10.61 16.39
CA PRO A 24 -26.97 11.97 16.90
C PRO A 24 -25.67 12.66 16.57
N CYS A 25 -25.76 13.88 16.04
CA CYS A 25 -24.63 14.72 15.70
C CYS A 25 -23.69 14.85 16.91
N LEU A 26 -22.68 13.98 16.99
CA LEU A 26 -21.56 14.08 17.91
C LEU A 26 -20.76 15.32 17.46
N GLN A 27 -21.17 16.49 17.95
CA GLN A 27 -20.53 17.78 17.72
C GLN A 27 -19.39 18.05 18.71
N ASP A 28 -18.98 17.03 19.47
CA ASP A 28 -17.82 17.13 20.36
C ASP A 28 -16.52 17.12 19.55
N ARG A 29 -16.01 18.33 19.28
CA ARG A 29 -14.75 18.55 18.56
C ARG A 29 -13.55 17.88 19.24
N LEU A 30 -13.55 17.74 20.57
CA LEU A 30 -12.46 17.09 21.29
C LEU A 30 -12.49 15.57 21.05
N LEU A 31 -13.68 14.99 21.06
CA LEU A 31 -13.85 13.56 20.76
C LEU A 31 -13.47 13.25 19.30
N THR A 32 -13.87 14.09 18.34
CA THR A 32 -13.45 13.94 16.93
C THR A 32 -11.93 14.01 16.78
N ARG A 33 -11.27 14.99 17.40
CA ARG A 33 -9.79 15.10 17.36
C ARG A 33 -9.10 13.90 18.00
N LYS A 34 -9.60 13.40 19.14
CA LYS A 34 -9.06 12.19 19.79
C LYS A 34 -9.24 10.96 18.91
N LEU A 35 -10.41 10.80 18.28
CA LEU A 35 -10.69 9.72 17.34
C LEU A 35 -9.71 9.75 16.16
N GLU A 36 -9.56 10.91 15.50
CA GLU A 36 -8.61 11.09 14.40
C GLU A 36 -7.18 10.80 14.84
N HIS A 37 -6.77 11.27 16.02
CA HIS A 37 -5.44 11.01 16.57
C HIS A 37 -5.20 9.50 16.77
N LEU A 38 -6.13 8.79 17.41
CA LEU A 38 -6.01 7.34 17.62
C LEU A 38 -5.98 6.56 16.30
N GLN A 39 -6.84 6.92 15.35
CA GLN A 39 -6.81 6.36 14.00
C GLN A 39 -5.47 6.60 13.31
N THR A 40 -4.88 7.79 13.51
CA THR A 40 -3.55 8.06 12.97
C THR A 40 -2.52 7.13 13.60
N LEU A 41 -2.53 6.93 14.91
CA LEU A 41 -1.58 6.04 15.61
C LEU A 41 -1.69 4.57 15.20
N GLY A 42 -2.85 4.13 14.67
CA GLY A 42 -3.05 2.77 14.16
C GLY A 42 -2.16 2.40 12.95
N ILE A 43 -1.46 3.37 12.36
CA ILE A 43 -0.55 3.16 11.22
C ILE A 43 0.81 3.79 11.53
N ALA A 44 1.89 3.03 11.27
CA ALA A 44 3.25 3.50 11.45
C ALA A 44 3.53 4.80 10.66
N PRO A 45 4.34 5.74 11.20
CA PRO A 45 4.62 7.01 10.54
C PRO A 45 5.22 6.87 9.14
N SER A 46 6.04 5.84 8.90
CA SER A 46 6.61 5.53 7.58
C SER A 46 5.53 5.10 6.60
N THR A 47 4.64 4.19 6.99
CA THR A 47 3.50 3.74 6.18
C THR A 47 2.55 4.89 5.85
N ARG A 48 2.30 5.80 6.79
CA ARG A 48 1.48 7.00 6.55
C ARG A 48 2.05 7.87 5.42
N ARG A 49 3.36 8.13 5.45
CA ARG A 49 4.04 8.91 4.39
C ARG A 49 3.92 8.22 3.04
N THR A 50 4.12 6.89 3.00
CA THR A 50 3.95 6.11 1.77
C THR A 50 2.51 6.16 1.26
N TYR A 51 1.51 6.11 2.13
CA TYR A 51 0.11 6.22 1.74
C TYR A 51 -0.24 7.62 1.23
N GLN A 52 0.26 8.68 1.89
CA GLN A 52 0.11 10.05 1.42
C GLN A 52 0.71 10.24 0.02
N ALA A 53 1.90 9.68 -0.23
CA ALA A 53 2.52 9.70 -1.55
C ALA A 53 1.66 8.97 -2.60
N GLY A 54 1.11 7.79 -2.26
CA GLY A 54 0.24 7.04 -3.16
C GLY A 54 -1.07 7.78 -3.49
N VAL A 55 -1.71 8.38 -2.49
CA VAL A 55 -2.92 9.21 -2.65
C VAL A 55 -2.62 10.43 -3.53
N HIS A 56 -1.53 11.14 -3.25
CA HIS A 56 -1.12 12.30 -4.04
C HIS A 56 -0.88 11.94 -5.50
N HIS A 57 -0.18 10.83 -5.75
CA HIS A 57 0.10 10.35 -7.11
C HIS A 57 -1.20 10.03 -7.87
N TYR A 58 -2.16 9.38 -7.22
CA TYR A 58 -3.47 9.09 -7.81
C TYR A 58 -4.25 10.38 -8.10
N GLN A 59 -4.31 11.33 -7.16
CA GLN A 59 -4.97 12.60 -7.38
C GLN A 59 -4.33 13.41 -8.51
N GLN A 60 -3.00 13.38 -8.64
CA GLN A 60 -2.30 14.02 -9.74
C GLN A 60 -2.64 13.37 -11.08
N PHE A 61 -2.68 12.04 -11.14
CA PHE A 61 -3.18 11.31 -12.31
C PHE A 61 -4.62 11.74 -12.65
N CYS A 62 -5.52 11.78 -11.67
CA CYS A 62 -6.90 12.21 -11.89
C CYS A 62 -6.98 13.64 -12.44
N ARG A 63 -6.19 14.58 -11.91
CA ARG A 63 -6.10 15.95 -12.43
C ARG A 63 -5.57 16.01 -13.86
N LEU A 64 -4.62 15.14 -14.23
CA LEU A 64 -4.03 15.12 -15.57
C LEU A 64 -5.03 14.66 -16.65
N TYR A 65 -6.00 13.83 -16.29
CA TYR A 65 -6.98 13.26 -17.21
C TYR A 65 -8.41 13.76 -16.95
N ASP A 66 -8.57 14.85 -16.20
CA ASP A 66 -9.86 15.45 -15.82
C ASP A 66 -10.87 14.44 -15.23
N LEU A 67 -10.36 13.51 -14.42
CA LEU A 67 -11.16 12.49 -13.72
C LEU A 67 -11.47 12.94 -12.29
N SER A 68 -12.67 12.58 -11.79
CA SER A 68 -12.93 12.71 -10.36
C SER A 68 -12.12 11.67 -9.57
N PRO A 69 -11.33 12.07 -8.56
CA PRO A 69 -10.55 11.13 -7.75
C PRO A 69 -11.43 10.32 -6.79
N TRP A 70 -12.56 10.85 -6.34
CA TRP A 70 -13.38 10.23 -5.31
C TRP A 70 -14.88 10.34 -5.64
N PRO A 71 -15.66 9.26 -5.47
CA PRO A 71 -15.26 7.88 -5.15
C PRO A 71 -14.53 7.21 -6.33
N ALA A 72 -13.50 6.41 -6.03
CA ALA A 72 -12.71 5.74 -7.05
C ALA A 72 -13.48 4.53 -7.63
N SER A 73 -13.69 4.51 -8.95
CA SER A 73 -14.31 3.39 -9.64
C SER A 73 -13.26 2.35 -10.10
N GLU A 74 -13.67 1.10 -10.30
CA GLU A 74 -12.77 0.06 -10.84
C GLU A 74 -12.10 0.50 -12.14
N LEU A 75 -12.83 1.21 -13.01
CA LEU A 75 -12.31 1.71 -14.28
C LEU A 75 -11.20 2.76 -14.06
N THR A 76 -11.42 3.74 -13.16
CA THR A 76 -10.40 4.76 -12.86
C THR A 76 -9.14 4.17 -12.24
N LEU A 77 -9.29 3.16 -11.36
CA LEU A 77 -8.15 2.44 -10.77
C LEU A 77 -7.38 1.66 -11.81
N ARG A 78 -8.07 1.05 -12.79
CA ARG A 78 -7.41 0.37 -13.90
C ARG A 78 -6.62 1.34 -14.77
N TYR A 79 -7.20 2.49 -15.12
CA TYR A 79 -6.46 3.51 -15.86
C TYR A 79 -5.25 4.03 -15.09
N PHE A 80 -5.39 4.26 -13.79
CA PHE A 80 -4.29 4.63 -12.92
C PHE A 80 -3.17 3.58 -12.95
N CYS A 81 -3.48 2.30 -12.76
CA CYS A 81 -2.49 1.21 -12.85
C CYS A 81 -1.80 1.16 -14.22
N THR A 82 -2.55 1.38 -15.30
CA THR A 82 -2.03 1.45 -16.67
C THR A 82 -1.15 2.68 -16.90
N HIS A 83 -1.39 3.80 -16.22
CA HIS A 83 -0.49 4.94 -16.27
C HIS A 83 0.78 4.67 -15.43
N ALA A 84 0.59 4.14 -14.22
CA ALA A 84 1.63 3.93 -13.23
C ALA A 84 2.66 2.83 -13.60
N TYR A 85 2.29 1.76 -14.31
CA TYR A 85 3.23 0.67 -14.62
C TYR A 85 4.40 1.08 -15.49
N LYS A 86 4.31 2.23 -16.18
CA LYS A 86 5.38 2.78 -17.01
C LYS A 86 6.56 3.29 -16.17
N THR A 87 6.30 3.73 -14.95
CA THR A 87 7.30 4.40 -14.09
C THR A 87 7.49 3.72 -12.73
N LEU A 88 6.49 2.99 -12.24
CA LEU A 88 6.48 2.38 -10.92
C LEU A 88 6.56 0.86 -10.98
N SER A 89 7.20 0.25 -9.98
CA SER A 89 7.20 -1.20 -9.82
C SER A 89 5.82 -1.74 -9.44
N HIS A 90 5.53 -2.98 -9.81
CA HIS A 90 4.31 -3.68 -9.44
C HIS A 90 4.05 -3.64 -7.92
N ALA A 91 5.10 -3.82 -7.11
CA ALA A 91 4.97 -3.75 -5.64
C ALA A 91 4.53 -2.36 -5.18
N THR A 92 5.11 -1.30 -5.75
CA THR A 92 4.73 0.10 -5.47
C THR A 92 3.27 0.37 -5.86
N ILE A 93 2.83 -0.14 -7.00
CA ILE A 93 1.44 0.02 -7.46
C ILE A 93 0.46 -0.61 -6.48
N LEU A 94 0.74 -1.82 -5.98
CA LEU A 94 -0.10 -2.45 -4.96
C LEU A 94 -0.16 -1.64 -3.66
N VAL A 95 0.96 -1.06 -3.23
CA VAL A 95 1.01 -0.18 -2.06
C VAL A 95 0.17 1.08 -2.30
N TYR A 96 0.20 1.64 -3.50
CA TYR A 96 -0.62 2.81 -3.84
C TYR A 96 -2.11 2.47 -3.91
N LEU A 97 -2.49 1.29 -4.43
CA LEU A 97 -3.87 0.82 -4.36
C LEU A 97 -4.35 0.65 -2.91
N ALA A 98 -3.51 0.12 -2.02
CA ALA A 98 -3.81 0.04 -0.59
C ALA A 98 -3.98 1.43 0.05
N ALA A 99 -3.16 2.40 -0.35
CA ALA A 99 -3.29 3.79 0.08
C ALA A 99 -4.61 4.43 -0.37
N ILE A 100 -4.99 4.22 -1.63
CA ILE A 100 -6.27 4.70 -2.19
C ILE A 100 -7.43 4.08 -1.42
N ARG A 101 -7.41 2.76 -1.18
CA ARG A 101 -8.39 2.05 -0.35
C ARG A 101 -8.49 2.66 1.05
N HIS A 102 -7.35 2.85 1.72
CA HIS A 102 -7.30 3.42 3.06
C HIS A 102 -7.93 4.82 3.09
N HIS A 103 -7.59 5.67 2.13
CA HIS A 103 -8.19 7.00 2.02
C HIS A 103 -9.70 6.96 1.75
N HIS A 104 -10.15 6.03 0.91
CA HIS A 104 -11.56 5.80 0.64
C HIS A 104 -12.34 5.48 1.92
N LEU A 105 -11.77 4.65 2.79
CA LEU A 105 -12.36 4.31 4.10
C LEU A 105 -12.37 5.52 5.05
N GLN A 106 -11.33 6.35 5.04
CA GLN A 106 -11.29 7.58 5.84
C GLN A 106 -12.35 8.60 5.41
N LEU A 107 -12.69 8.65 4.12
CA LEU A 107 -13.77 9.47 3.58
C LEU A 107 -15.17 8.88 3.83
N GLY A 108 -15.26 7.68 4.45
CA GLY A 108 -16.53 7.00 4.71
C GLY A 108 -17.13 6.31 3.47
N HIS A 109 -16.33 6.11 2.42
CA HIS A 109 -16.78 5.41 1.22
C HIS A 109 -16.53 3.89 1.30
N THR A 110 -17.28 3.12 0.51
CA THR A 110 -17.15 1.65 0.44
C THR A 110 -15.82 1.21 -0.17
N ASP A 111 -15.21 0.12 0.29
CA ASP A 111 -13.93 -0.36 -0.24
C ASP A 111 -13.90 -0.46 -1.79
N PRO A 112 -13.04 0.31 -2.48
CA PRO A 112 -13.04 0.37 -3.94
C PRO A 112 -12.37 -0.86 -4.57
N LEU A 113 -11.67 -1.69 -3.79
CA LEU A 113 -10.96 -2.89 -4.27
C LEU A 113 -11.77 -4.19 -4.13
N VAL A 114 -12.89 -4.16 -3.39
CA VAL A 114 -13.74 -5.35 -3.17
C VAL A 114 -14.48 -5.73 -4.44
N GLN A 115 -14.49 -7.03 -4.76
CA GLN A 115 -15.18 -7.61 -5.91
C GLN A 115 -14.77 -7.02 -7.28
N ARG A 116 -13.49 -6.67 -7.45
CA ARG A 116 -12.94 -6.07 -8.68
C ARG A 116 -12.03 -7.04 -9.46
N PRO A 117 -12.58 -8.04 -10.17
CA PRO A 117 -11.78 -9.06 -10.85
C PRO A 117 -10.92 -8.50 -11.99
N LEU A 118 -11.38 -7.46 -12.70
CA LEU A 118 -10.62 -6.90 -13.82
C LEU A 118 -9.41 -6.11 -13.34
N LEU A 119 -9.53 -5.42 -12.21
CA LEU A 119 -8.37 -4.80 -11.55
C LEU A 119 -7.34 -5.86 -11.13
N ALA A 120 -7.80 -6.98 -10.56
CA ALA A 120 -6.91 -8.08 -10.18
C ALA A 120 -6.19 -8.71 -11.39
N TYR A 121 -6.91 -8.92 -12.51
CA TYR A 121 -6.29 -9.39 -13.76
C TYR A 121 -5.27 -8.40 -14.31
N LEU A 122 -5.57 -7.09 -14.27
CA LEU A 122 -4.62 -6.07 -14.70
C LEU A 122 -3.34 -6.09 -13.86
N CYS A 123 -3.45 -6.15 -12.52
CA CYS A 123 -2.27 -6.23 -11.66
C CYS A 123 -1.43 -7.48 -11.96
N LYS A 124 -2.07 -8.63 -12.21
CA LYS A 124 -1.37 -9.85 -12.66
C LYS A 124 -0.67 -9.65 -14.01
N GLY A 125 -1.31 -8.97 -14.95
CA GLY A 125 -0.72 -8.59 -16.24
C GLY A 125 0.50 -7.71 -16.08
N ILE A 126 0.40 -6.66 -15.26
CA ILE A 126 1.51 -5.74 -14.93
C ILE A 126 2.69 -6.51 -14.31
N LYS A 127 2.41 -7.41 -13.35
CA LYS A 127 3.45 -8.25 -12.73
C LYS A 127 4.21 -9.08 -13.77
N ARG A 128 3.48 -9.72 -14.70
CA ARG A 128 4.10 -10.53 -15.77
C ARG A 128 4.89 -9.68 -16.74
N HIS A 129 4.35 -8.52 -17.13
CA HIS A 129 4.99 -7.60 -18.07
C HIS A 129 6.30 -7.02 -17.52
N GLN A 130 6.33 -6.61 -16.24
CA GLN A 130 7.54 -6.04 -15.63
C GLN A 130 8.58 -7.12 -15.29
N GLY A 131 8.15 -8.37 -15.12
CA GLY A 131 8.99 -9.48 -14.68
C GLY A 131 9.48 -9.32 -13.24
N THR A 132 10.21 -10.33 -12.76
CA THR A 132 10.83 -10.29 -11.43
C THR A 132 12.23 -9.70 -11.54
N LYS A 133 12.34 -8.36 -11.62
CA LYS A 133 13.63 -7.70 -11.40
C LYS A 133 13.86 -7.56 -9.91
N GLY A 134 14.31 -8.63 -9.27
CA GLY A 134 14.81 -8.56 -7.90
C GLY A 134 16.00 -7.61 -7.86
N ARG A 135 16.01 -6.64 -6.93
CA ARG A 135 17.23 -5.89 -6.62
C ARG A 135 18.19 -6.89 -5.98
N VAL A 136 19.05 -7.50 -6.79
CA VAL A 136 20.14 -8.34 -6.29
C VAL A 136 21.03 -7.42 -5.48
N ARG A 137 21.07 -7.62 -4.16
CA ARG A 137 22.12 -7.04 -3.33
C ARG A 137 23.39 -7.75 -3.74
N LEU A 138 24.33 -7.04 -4.34
CA LEU A 138 25.62 -7.61 -4.69
C LEU A 138 26.27 -8.13 -3.39
N PRO A 139 26.85 -9.34 -3.39
CA PRO A 139 27.65 -9.78 -2.27
C PRO A 139 28.77 -8.76 -2.08
N LEU A 140 28.84 -8.21 -0.88
CA LEU A 140 29.94 -7.36 -0.48
C LEU A 140 31.14 -8.29 -0.28
N SER A 141 32.01 -8.40 -1.29
CA SER A 141 33.15 -9.32 -1.20
C SER A 141 34.14 -8.85 -0.13
N ALA A 142 34.78 -9.79 0.57
CA ALA A 142 35.77 -9.50 1.59
C ALA A 142 36.91 -8.58 1.09
N ALA A 143 37.27 -8.70 -0.19
CA ALA A 143 38.24 -7.82 -0.84
C ALA A 143 37.76 -6.35 -0.92
N LYS A 144 36.48 -6.12 -1.27
CA LYS A 144 35.88 -4.77 -1.30
C LYS A 144 35.74 -4.19 0.11
N LEU A 145 35.47 -5.04 1.11
CA LEU A 145 35.48 -4.66 2.51
C LEU A 145 36.87 -4.20 2.97
N ALA A 146 37.92 -4.95 2.63
CA ALA A 146 39.30 -4.60 2.97
C ALA A 146 39.76 -3.30 2.28
N GLU A 147 39.36 -3.08 1.02
CA GLU A 147 39.62 -1.84 0.28
C GLU A 147 38.93 -0.63 0.93
N LEU A 148 37.64 -0.75 1.27
CA LEU A 148 36.91 0.30 2.00
C LEU A 148 37.54 0.57 3.37
N GLN A 149 37.99 -0.47 4.07
CA GLN A 149 38.70 -0.36 5.35
C GLN A 149 39.96 0.48 5.25
N GLN A 150 40.77 0.29 4.22
CA GLN A 150 41.99 1.07 4.00
C GLN A 150 41.67 2.55 3.74
N HIS A 151 40.69 2.83 2.89
CA HIS A 151 40.30 4.22 2.58
C HIS A 151 39.65 4.95 3.76
N LEU A 152 38.82 4.27 4.55
CA LEU A 152 38.15 4.87 5.71
C LEU A 152 39.12 5.07 6.90
N GLY A 153 40.18 4.27 7.02
CA GLY A 153 41.21 4.43 8.03
C GLY A 153 41.94 5.78 7.95
N HIS A 154 42.06 6.35 6.75
CA HIS A 154 42.66 7.65 6.50
C HIS A 154 41.72 8.84 6.75
N LEU A 155 40.42 8.61 6.89
CA LEU A 155 39.45 9.67 7.16
C LEU A 155 39.39 9.99 8.66
N HIS A 156 39.39 11.28 8.98
CA HIS A 156 39.30 11.77 10.35
C HIS A 156 37.84 11.75 10.84
N LEU A 157 37.27 10.56 11.00
CA LEU A 157 35.97 10.40 11.66
C LEU A 157 36.11 10.43 13.20
N PRO A 158 35.10 10.95 13.93
CA PRO A 158 34.98 10.77 15.37
C PRO A 158 35.03 9.27 15.74
N SER A 159 35.59 8.96 16.91
CA SER A 159 35.82 7.58 17.37
C SER A 159 34.56 6.72 17.41
N VAL A 160 33.40 7.31 17.72
CA VAL A 160 32.10 6.61 17.78
C VAL A 160 31.61 6.21 16.39
N ASP A 161 31.78 7.08 15.40
CA ASP A 161 31.36 6.81 14.02
C ASP A 161 32.23 5.73 13.38
N LYS A 162 33.53 5.70 13.71
CA LYS A 162 34.43 4.62 13.28
C LYS A 162 33.93 3.27 13.78
N ILE A 163 33.65 3.12 15.08
CA ILE A 163 33.18 1.86 15.68
C ILE A 163 31.83 1.43 15.09
N ALA A 164 30.90 2.37 14.87
CA ALA A 164 29.60 2.08 14.28
C ALA A 164 29.73 1.57 12.84
N VAL A 165 30.61 2.17 12.04
CA VAL A 165 30.91 1.73 10.67
C VAL A 165 31.58 0.35 10.67
N TRP A 166 32.54 0.09 11.58
CA TRP A 166 33.18 -1.21 11.74
C TRP A 166 32.18 -2.31 12.13
N ALA A 167 31.29 -2.04 13.06
CA ALA A 167 30.26 -2.99 13.49
C ALA A 167 29.29 -3.31 12.33
N ALA A 168 28.87 -2.30 11.57
CA ALA A 168 27.96 -2.49 10.43
C ALA A 168 28.59 -3.30 9.28
N LEU A 169 29.89 -3.16 9.06
CA LEU A 169 30.63 -3.89 8.01
C LEU A 169 30.95 -5.34 8.40
N SER A 170 31.12 -5.61 9.70
CA SER A 170 31.48 -6.95 10.22
C SER A 170 30.28 -7.85 10.50
N LEU A 171 29.09 -7.28 10.73
CA LEU A 171 27.87 -8.00 11.15
C LEU A 171 26.87 -8.26 10.00
N GLY A 172 27.18 -7.82 8.77
CA GLY A 172 26.34 -8.01 7.57
C GLY A 172 26.85 -9.11 6.66
#